data_AF-A0A2E9SWU0-F1
#
_entry.id   AF-A0A2E9SWU0-F1
#
_cell.length_a   1.000
_cell.length_b   1.000
_cell.length_c   1.000
_cell.angle_alpha   90.00
_cell.angle_beta   90.00
_cell.angle_gamma   90.00
#
_symmetry.space_group_name_H-M   'P 1'
#
loop_
_entity.id
_entity.type
_entity.pdbx_description
1 polymer ?
#
loop_
_entity_poly.entity_id
_entity_poly.type
_entity_poly.pdbx_seq_one_letter_code
_entity_poly.pdbx_strand_id
1 'polypeptide(L)'
;MVEAVIRFEINNDSLTLDDIDNCLFEAGFDDAIVSHSGGGTIAIELSRDMTSYDKLVESVVATVMSVIPSAKVIQASSSSWQTSQGRYSNPFKLCNLGNPGVSVTTSRSRSQKKLEYIAEIDDSDIVDIPDDKEMLHPARYFENLFFHKLKAQGLNNKNLNKMLDLSMEQFDDFVKENISVTVTLAKRLEALTGMPCDFWLRAQNKFDNSRK
;
A
#
# COMPACT_ATOMS: atom_id res chain seq x y z
N MET A 1 -17.68 21.04 -10.18
CA MET A 1 -17.09 19.80 -9.65
C MET A 1 -17.90 19.30 -8.47
N VAL A 2 -18.45 18.09 -8.60
CA VAL A 2 -19.23 17.40 -7.57
C VAL A 2 -18.52 16.09 -7.27
N GLU A 3 -18.23 15.85 -6.00
CA GLU A 3 -17.61 14.62 -5.51
C GLU A 3 -18.68 13.66 -5.02
N ALA A 4 -18.51 12.38 -5.34
CA ALA A 4 -19.39 11.32 -4.88
C ALA A 4 -18.60 10.06 -4.55
N VAL A 5 -19.01 9.41 -3.45
CA VAL A 5 -18.63 8.04 -3.12
C VAL A 5 -19.88 7.21 -3.18
N ILE A 6 -19.88 6.18 -4.03
CA ILE A 6 -21.02 5.29 -4.23
C ILE A 6 -20.57 3.86 -3.99
N ARG A 7 -21.31 3.15 -3.14
CA ARG A 7 -21.02 1.78 -2.71
C ARG A 7 -22.04 0.83 -3.33
N PHE A 8 -21.53 -0.25 -3.91
CA PHE A 8 -22.31 -1.29 -4.54
C PHE A 8 -22.01 -2.65 -3.93
N GLU A 9 -23.05 -3.45 -3.73
CA GLU A 9 -22.97 -4.89 -3.50
C GLU A 9 -22.97 -5.59 -4.85
N ILE A 10 -22.04 -6.51 -5.08
CA ILE A 10 -22.02 -7.35 -6.28
C ILE A 10 -22.43 -8.75 -5.83
N ASN A 11 -23.67 -9.13 -6.17
CA ASN A 11 -24.21 -10.46 -5.83
C ASN A 11 -23.83 -11.52 -6.86
N ASN A 12 -22.58 -11.51 -7.33
CA ASN A 12 -22.12 -12.44 -8.36
C ASN A 12 -20.73 -13.00 -8.04
N ASP A 13 -20.71 -14.23 -7.56
CA ASP A 13 -19.49 -14.98 -7.23
C ASP A 13 -18.65 -15.36 -8.46
N SER A 14 -19.17 -15.12 -9.68
CA SER A 14 -18.46 -15.46 -10.92
C SER A 14 -17.55 -14.36 -11.46
N LEU A 15 -17.70 -13.11 -11.00
CA LEU A 15 -16.89 -11.98 -11.46
C LEU A 15 -15.64 -11.86 -10.59
N THR A 16 -14.47 -11.89 -11.24
CA THR A 16 -13.22 -11.61 -10.53
C THR A 16 -13.05 -10.10 -10.33
N LEU A 17 -12.13 -9.72 -9.43
CA LEU A 17 -11.79 -8.30 -9.22
C LEU A 17 -11.30 -7.64 -10.52
N ASP A 18 -10.50 -8.36 -11.30
CA ASP A 18 -9.98 -7.89 -12.59
C ASP A 18 -11.10 -7.68 -13.63
N ASP A 19 -12.13 -8.55 -13.64
CA ASP A 19 -13.28 -8.38 -14.52
C ASP A 19 -14.07 -7.10 -14.16
N ILE A 20 -14.24 -6.85 -12.87
CA ILE A 20 -14.94 -5.64 -12.37
C ILE A 20 -14.17 -4.38 -12.77
N ASP A 21 -12.86 -4.36 -12.54
CA ASP A 21 -12.02 -3.19 -12.86
C ASP A 21 -11.99 -2.93 -14.37
N ASN A 22 -11.88 -3.97 -15.20
CA ASN A 22 -11.95 -3.84 -16.66
C ASN A 22 -13.31 -3.30 -17.13
N CYS A 23 -14.42 -3.82 -16.59
CA CYS A 23 -15.75 -3.33 -16.93
C CYS A 23 -15.94 -1.84 -16.57
N LEU A 24 -15.43 -1.41 -15.41
CA LEU A 24 -15.50 -0.01 -14.98
C LEU A 24 -14.59 0.89 -15.83
N PHE A 25 -13.38 0.43 -16.17
CA PHE A 25 -12.47 1.17 -17.04
C PHE A 25 -13.09 1.42 -18.43
N GLU A 26 -13.61 0.37 -19.08
CA GLU A 26 -14.28 0.48 -20.39
C GLU A 26 -15.56 1.33 -20.34
N ALA A 27 -16.19 1.42 -19.17
CA ALA A 27 -17.34 2.30 -18.92
C ALA A 27 -16.96 3.78 -18.69
N GLY A 28 -15.67 4.12 -18.75
CA GLY A 28 -15.17 5.48 -18.56
C GLY A 28 -15.09 5.91 -17.11
N PHE A 29 -14.72 5.01 -16.19
CA PHE A 29 -14.36 5.32 -14.81
C PHE A 29 -12.83 5.37 -14.61
N ASP A 30 -12.07 5.77 -15.64
CA ASP A 30 -10.61 5.97 -15.56
C ASP A 30 -10.21 7.11 -14.61
N ASP A 31 -11.15 8.01 -14.31
CA ASP A 31 -11.05 9.11 -13.36
C ASP A 31 -11.41 8.74 -11.91
N ALA A 32 -11.86 7.50 -11.68
CA ALA A 32 -12.40 7.06 -10.39
C ALA A 32 -11.43 6.15 -9.62
N ILE A 33 -11.48 6.24 -8.29
CA ILE A 33 -10.83 5.27 -7.40
C ILE A 33 -11.84 4.16 -7.09
N VAL A 34 -11.48 2.93 -7.45
CA VAL A 34 -12.27 1.73 -7.15
C VAL A 34 -11.62 1.01 -5.97
N SER A 35 -12.40 0.77 -4.91
CA SER A 35 -11.98 0.03 -3.73
C SER A 35 -12.82 -1.21 -3.56
N HIS A 36 -12.16 -2.35 -3.35
CA HIS A 36 -12.80 -3.64 -3.13
C HIS A 36 -12.74 -4.01 -1.65
N SER A 37 -13.81 -4.61 -1.15
CA SER A 37 -13.82 -5.22 0.18
C SER A 37 -14.06 -6.73 0.06
N GLY A 38 -13.50 -7.52 0.97
CA GLY A 38 -13.52 -8.99 0.91
C GLY A 38 -14.91 -9.65 1.02
N GLY A 39 -16.00 -8.89 1.00
CA GLY A 39 -17.39 -9.36 1.02
C GLY A 39 -18.20 -9.02 -0.24
N GLY A 40 -17.56 -8.84 -1.40
CA GLY A 40 -18.26 -8.54 -2.65
C GLY A 40 -18.83 -7.12 -2.73
N THR A 41 -18.40 -6.22 -1.84
CA THR A 41 -18.78 -4.80 -1.91
C THR A 41 -17.66 -3.98 -2.54
N ILE A 42 -18.03 -3.14 -3.51
CA ILE A 42 -17.15 -2.17 -4.15
C ILE A 42 -17.54 -0.75 -3.77
N ALA A 43 -16.56 0.14 -3.70
CA ALA A 43 -16.77 1.58 -3.54
C ALA A 43 -16.10 2.31 -4.70
N ILE A 44 -16.86 3.18 -5.35
CA ILE A 44 -16.38 4.02 -6.45
C ILE A 44 -16.38 5.47 -5.96
N GLU A 45 -15.20 6.06 -5.93
CA GLU A 45 -14.98 7.46 -5.57
C GLU A 45 -14.58 8.24 -6.81
N LEU A 46 -15.35 9.27 -7.17
CA LEU A 46 -15.12 10.07 -8.36
C LEU A 46 -15.47 11.54 -8.15
N SER A 47 -14.90 12.38 -9.01
CA SER A 47 -15.16 13.82 -9.03
C SER A 47 -15.35 14.29 -10.46
N ARG A 48 -16.56 14.76 -10.78
CA ARG A 48 -16.93 15.18 -12.15
C ARG A 48 -17.58 16.55 -12.17
N ASP A 49 -17.46 17.24 -13.30
CA ASP A 49 -18.15 18.51 -13.52
C ASP A 49 -19.62 18.28 -13.88
N MET A 50 -20.42 18.04 -12.85
CA MET A 50 -21.87 17.92 -12.95
C MET A 50 -22.56 19.10 -12.24
N THR A 51 -23.80 19.37 -12.64
CA THR A 51 -24.62 20.46 -12.07
C THR A 51 -25.36 20.09 -10.78
N SER A 52 -25.47 18.80 -10.46
CA SER A 52 -26.14 18.29 -9.25
C SER A 52 -25.56 16.94 -8.84
N TYR A 53 -25.51 16.69 -7.53
CA TYR A 53 -25.13 15.43 -6.91
C TYR A 53 -26.08 14.29 -7.31
N ASP A 54 -27.39 14.52 -7.27
CA ASP A 54 -28.38 13.49 -7.61
C ASP A 54 -28.21 13.02 -9.06
N LYS A 55 -27.98 13.97 -9.99
CA LYS A 55 -27.71 13.66 -11.40
C LYS A 55 -26.41 12.88 -11.60
N LEU A 56 -25.39 13.17 -10.78
CA LEU A 56 -24.13 12.43 -10.82
C LEU A 56 -24.35 11.00 -10.33
N VAL A 57 -25.04 10.82 -9.20
CA VAL A 57 -25.35 9.51 -8.64
C VAL A 57 -26.20 8.70 -9.61
N GLU A 58 -27.28 9.26 -10.15
CA GLU A 58 -28.15 8.59 -11.13
C GLU A 58 -27.35 8.12 -12.35
N SER A 59 -26.49 8.98 -12.90
CA SER A 59 -25.64 8.67 -14.05
C SER A 59 -24.66 7.53 -13.74
N VAL A 60 -23.97 7.61 -12.60
CA VAL A 60 -23.01 6.58 -12.18
C VAL A 60 -23.71 5.25 -11.93
N VAL A 61 -24.84 5.26 -11.21
CA VAL A 61 -25.61 4.05 -10.90
C VAL A 61 -26.14 3.39 -12.18
N ALA A 62 -26.70 4.18 -13.11
CA ALA A 62 -27.17 3.66 -14.39
C ALA A 62 -26.02 3.03 -15.21
N THR A 63 -24.85 3.67 -15.20
CA THR A 63 -23.67 3.16 -15.93
C THR A 63 -23.18 1.86 -15.30
N VAL A 64 -22.98 1.83 -13.97
CA VAL A 64 -22.51 0.65 -13.24
C VAL A 64 -23.48 -0.53 -13.37
N MET A 65 -24.78 -0.30 -13.26
CA MET A 65 -25.78 -1.37 -13.44
C MET A 65 -25.89 -1.87 -14.89
N SER A 66 -25.47 -1.07 -15.87
CA SER A 66 -25.43 -1.52 -17.27
C SER A 66 -24.25 -2.43 -17.57
N VAL A 67 -23.08 -2.18 -16.95
CA VAL A 67 -21.87 -2.99 -17.14
C VAL A 67 -21.76 -4.15 -16.14
N ILE A 68 -22.31 -4.00 -14.94
CA ILE A 68 -22.38 -5.04 -13.91
C ILE A 68 -23.85 -5.17 -13.47
N PRO A 69 -24.66 -5.96 -14.19
CA PRO A 69 -26.09 -6.10 -13.90
C PRO A 69 -26.42 -6.66 -12.51
N SER A 70 -25.47 -7.35 -11.87
CA SER A 70 -25.59 -7.86 -10.50
C SER A 70 -25.29 -6.82 -9.41
N ALA A 71 -24.87 -5.61 -9.79
CA ALA A 71 -24.54 -4.55 -8.86
C ALA A 71 -25.81 -3.94 -8.24
N LYS A 72 -25.78 -3.72 -6.93
CA LYS A 72 -26.86 -3.10 -6.17
C LYS A 72 -26.31 -1.96 -5.31
N VAL A 73 -26.85 -0.76 -5.44
CA VAL A 73 -26.44 0.38 -4.61
C VAL A 73 -26.81 0.11 -3.15
N ILE A 74 -25.84 0.22 -2.25
CA ILE A 74 -26.05 0.13 -0.81
C ILE A 74 -26.01 1.52 -0.17
N GLN A 75 -25.12 2.39 -0.65
CA GLN A 75 -24.92 3.71 -0.06
C GLN A 75 -24.38 4.67 -1.12
N ALA A 76 -24.89 5.90 -1.13
CA ALA A 76 -24.31 7.02 -1.86
C ALA A 76 -24.09 8.16 -0.87
N SER A 77 -22.91 8.76 -0.89
CA SER A 77 -22.61 9.94 -0.09
C SER A 77 -21.84 10.98 -0.88
N SER A 78 -22.09 12.26 -0.60
CA SER A 78 -21.28 13.38 -1.09
C SER A 78 -20.02 13.60 -0.25
N SER A 79 -19.86 12.85 0.84
CA SER A 79 -18.66 12.85 1.67
C SER A 79 -17.64 11.88 1.09
N SER A 80 -16.49 12.40 0.65
CA SER A 80 -15.30 11.59 0.41
C SER A 80 -14.84 10.95 1.72
N TRP A 81 -14.15 9.80 1.64
CA TRP A 81 -13.55 9.12 2.80
C TRP A 81 -12.47 9.95 3.51
N GLN A 82 -12.20 11.19 3.06
CA GLN A 82 -11.35 12.17 3.72
C GLN A 82 -11.96 12.80 5.00
N THR A 83 -13.14 12.36 5.45
CA THR A 83 -13.75 12.89 6.68
C THR A 83 -13.78 11.92 7.87
N SER A 84 -13.32 10.67 7.72
CA SER A 84 -13.04 9.77 8.85
C SER A 84 -11.58 9.32 8.96
N GLN A 85 -10.71 9.71 8.03
CA GLN A 85 -9.28 9.82 8.28
C GLN A 85 -8.90 11.30 8.27
N GLY A 86 -8.21 11.75 9.32
CA GLY A 86 -7.92 13.16 9.58
C GLY A 86 -7.44 13.90 8.33
N ARG A 87 -8.08 15.05 8.07
CA ARG A 87 -7.66 15.99 7.03
C ARG A 87 -6.20 16.41 7.24
N TYR A 88 -5.27 15.77 6.55
CA TYR A 88 -4.08 16.48 6.11
C TYR A 88 -4.44 17.21 4.81
N SER A 89 -4.90 18.45 4.97
CA SER A 89 -5.07 19.37 3.84
C SER A 89 -3.75 19.48 3.09
N ASN A 90 -3.72 18.99 1.85
CA ASN A 90 -2.56 19.10 0.98
C ASN A 90 -2.42 20.57 0.51
N PRO A 91 -1.39 21.32 0.94
CA PRO A 91 -1.30 22.76 0.67
C PRO A 91 -0.98 23.10 -0.79
N PHE A 92 -0.69 22.11 -1.65
CA PHE A 92 -0.31 22.35 -3.03
C PHE A 92 -1.49 22.63 -3.98
N LYS A 93 -2.75 22.50 -3.54
CA LYS A 93 -3.94 22.69 -4.41
C LYS A 93 -4.53 24.10 -4.42
N LEU A 94 -3.98 25.05 -3.66
CA LEU A 94 -4.54 26.41 -3.56
C LEU A 94 -3.44 27.47 -3.57
N CYS A 95 -2.72 27.63 -4.68
CA CYS A 95 -2.03 28.88 -5.00
C CYS A 95 -1.82 28.98 -6.51
N ASN A 96 -2.36 30.04 -7.09
CA ASN A 96 -1.95 30.55 -8.40
C ASN A 96 -0.42 30.54 -8.48
N LEU A 97 0.14 29.87 -9.49
CA LEU A 97 1.57 29.83 -9.81
C LEU A 97 2.05 31.19 -10.35
N GLY A 98 1.83 32.26 -9.59
CA GLY A 98 2.68 33.44 -9.65
C GLY A 98 3.83 33.17 -8.69
N ASN A 99 5.04 32.94 -9.21
CA ASN A 99 6.26 32.90 -8.41
C ASN A 99 6.83 34.31 -8.25
N PRO A 100 6.60 35.05 -7.15
CA PRO A 100 7.58 35.99 -6.67
C PRO A 100 8.52 35.18 -5.77
N GLY A 101 9.76 34.97 -6.22
CA GLY A 101 10.76 34.14 -5.53
C GLY A 101 10.77 34.37 -4.01
N VAL A 102 10.47 33.31 -3.24
CA VAL A 102 10.41 33.38 -1.79
C VAL A 102 11.84 33.35 -1.22
N SER A 103 12.17 34.41 -0.48
CA SER A 103 13.45 34.59 0.21
C SER A 103 13.60 33.62 1.40
N VAL A 104 14.78 33.00 1.47
CA VAL A 104 15.22 31.94 2.40
C VAL A 104 15.00 32.28 3.88
N THR A 105 14.92 33.56 4.23
CA THR A 105 14.80 34.02 5.63
C THR A 105 13.44 33.75 6.26
N THR A 106 12.35 33.66 5.48
CA THR A 106 10.99 33.44 6.02
C THR A 106 10.73 31.98 6.43
N SER A 107 11.44 31.03 5.83
CA SER A 107 11.32 29.59 6.12
C SER A 107 11.79 29.22 7.53
N ARG A 108 12.81 29.91 8.05
CA ARG A 108 13.44 29.57 9.33
C ARG A 108 12.54 29.90 10.53
N SER A 109 11.86 31.04 10.49
CA SER A 109 10.97 31.49 11.57
C SER A 109 9.71 30.63 11.70
N ARG A 110 9.22 30.09 10.58
CA ARG A 110 8.04 29.21 10.55
C ARG A 110 8.34 27.83 11.13
N SER A 111 9.55 27.32 10.92
CA SER A 111 9.99 26.05 11.50
C SER A 111 10.19 26.13 13.02
N GLN A 112 10.72 27.24 13.55
CA GLN A 112 10.92 27.38 15.01
C GLN A 112 9.60 27.45 15.79
N LYS A 113 8.61 28.21 15.32
CA LYS A 113 7.28 28.26 15.96
C LYS A 113 6.53 26.93 15.94
N LYS A 114 6.82 26.05 14.96
CA LYS A 114 6.20 24.73 14.87
C LYS A 114 6.78 23.75 15.88
N LEU A 115 8.03 23.92 16.32
CA LEU A 115 8.68 23.06 17.31
C LEU A 115 8.19 23.33 18.74
N GLU A 116 7.87 24.58 19.08
CA GLU A 116 7.30 24.92 20.40
C GLU A 116 5.94 24.26 20.64
N TYR A 117 5.13 24.03 19.60
CA TYR A 117 3.81 23.40 19.71
C TYR A 117 3.84 21.87 19.81
N ILE A 118 4.99 21.23 19.53
CA ILE A 118 5.13 19.76 19.54
C ILE A 118 5.56 19.25 20.92
N ALA A 119 6.14 20.12 21.76
CA ALA A 119 6.60 19.75 23.10
C ALA A 119 5.47 19.51 24.13
N GLU A 120 4.20 19.70 23.75
CA GLU A 120 3.02 19.50 24.61
C GLU A 120 2.25 18.20 24.30
N ILE A 121 2.76 17.34 23.42
CA ILE A 121 2.13 16.04 23.13
C ILE A 121 2.59 15.03 24.19
N ASP A 122 1.63 14.35 24.81
CA ASP A 122 1.91 13.29 25.78
C ASP A 122 2.60 12.11 25.06
N ASP A 123 3.82 11.76 25.50
CA ASP A 123 4.73 10.77 24.89
C ASP A 123 4.15 9.34 24.81
N SER A 124 2.95 9.12 25.35
CA SER A 124 2.30 7.80 25.42
C SER A 124 1.77 7.26 24.08
N ASP A 125 1.52 8.13 23.09
CA ASP A 125 1.03 7.75 21.75
C ASP A 125 2.10 7.88 20.66
N ILE A 126 3.32 8.31 21.00
CA ILE A 126 4.44 8.31 20.08
C ILE A 126 5.07 6.93 20.15
N VAL A 127 4.89 6.14 19.09
CA VAL A 127 5.75 4.98 18.87
C VAL A 127 7.16 5.54 18.74
N ASP A 128 7.98 5.34 19.76
CA ASP A 128 9.42 5.56 19.70
C ASP A 128 9.93 4.73 18.51
N ILE A 129 10.10 5.41 17.38
CA ILE A 129 10.81 4.85 16.24
C ILE A 129 12.26 4.97 16.66
N PRO A 130 12.94 3.86 16.98
CA PRO A 130 14.35 3.93 17.34
C PRO A 130 15.09 4.66 16.20
N ASP A 131 15.85 5.70 16.55
CA ASP A 131 16.74 6.38 15.59
C ASP A 131 17.72 5.38 14.96
N ASP A 132 17.97 4.29 15.69
CA ASP A 132 18.62 3.09 15.23
C ASP A 132 17.65 2.32 14.32
N LYS A 133 17.62 2.67 13.03
CA LYS A 133 17.05 1.79 11.99
C LYS A 133 17.88 0.50 11.98
N GLU A 134 17.54 -0.46 12.84
CA GLU A 134 18.13 -1.78 12.83
C GLU A 134 17.96 -2.35 11.42
N MET A 135 19.08 -2.47 10.70
CA MET A 135 19.05 -3.03 9.37
C MET A 135 18.71 -4.51 9.52
N LEU A 136 17.62 -4.94 8.88
CA LEU A 136 17.14 -6.31 8.98
C LEU A 136 18.06 -7.27 8.21
N HIS A 137 18.38 -8.41 8.82
CA HIS A 137 19.04 -9.51 8.13
C HIS A 137 18.16 -10.00 6.96
N PRO A 138 18.74 -10.42 5.82
CA PRO A 138 17.98 -11.03 4.71
C PRO A 138 17.03 -12.14 5.14
N ALA A 139 17.40 -12.93 6.15
CA ALA A 139 16.53 -13.98 6.68
C ALA A 139 15.21 -13.46 7.26
N ARG A 140 15.20 -12.25 7.83
CA ARG A 140 13.96 -11.62 8.34
C ARG A 140 13.04 -11.19 7.22
N TYR A 141 13.59 -10.69 6.12
CA TYR A 141 12.79 -10.45 4.91
C TYR A 141 12.21 -11.76 4.36
N PHE A 142 13.00 -12.83 4.34
CA PHE A 142 12.54 -14.15 3.92
C PHE A 142 11.40 -14.67 4.81
N GLU A 143 11.57 -14.56 6.13
CA GLU A 143 10.59 -14.99 7.13
C GLU A 143 9.27 -14.22 7.00
N ASN A 144 9.34 -12.88 7.06
CA ASN A 144 8.14 -12.05 7.13
C ASN A 144 7.35 -12.03 5.82
N LEU A 145 8.03 -12.07 4.66
CA LEU A 145 7.38 -11.88 3.37
C LEU A 145 7.00 -13.20 2.69
N PHE A 146 7.79 -14.27 2.89
CA PHE A 146 7.66 -15.48 2.08
C PHE A 146 7.36 -16.73 2.91
N PHE A 147 7.90 -16.84 4.12
CA PHE A 147 7.84 -18.07 4.89
C PHE A 147 6.40 -18.48 5.25
N HIS A 148 5.55 -17.53 5.65
CA HIS A 148 4.14 -17.80 5.92
C HIS A 148 3.37 -18.26 4.67
N LYS A 149 3.63 -17.62 3.52
CA LYS A 149 3.02 -17.98 2.24
C LYS A 149 3.45 -19.37 1.77
N LEU A 150 4.73 -19.69 1.88
CA LEU A 150 5.29 -20.98 1.50
C LEU A 150 4.75 -22.10 2.41
N LYS A 151 4.61 -21.85 3.71
CA LYS A 151 3.95 -22.80 4.63
C LYS A 151 2.49 -23.05 4.30
N ALA A 152 1.74 -21.99 3.94
CA ALA A 152 0.35 -22.13 3.51
C ALA A 152 0.21 -22.96 2.21
N GLN A 153 1.23 -22.95 1.35
CA GLN A 153 1.33 -23.81 0.17
C GLN A 153 1.78 -25.26 0.47
N GLY A 154 1.93 -25.62 1.75
CA GLY A 154 2.34 -26.95 2.18
C GLY A 154 3.86 -27.20 2.11
N LEU A 155 4.69 -26.19 1.82
CA LEU A 155 6.14 -26.34 1.92
C LEU A 155 6.57 -26.30 3.39
N ASN A 156 7.03 -27.44 3.89
CA ASN A 156 7.70 -27.55 5.18
C ASN A 156 9.19 -27.17 5.06
N ASN A 157 9.85 -26.99 6.21
CA ASN A 157 11.27 -26.61 6.27
C ASN A 157 12.20 -27.58 5.52
N LYS A 158 11.84 -28.88 5.46
CA LYS A 158 12.59 -29.92 4.74
C LYS A 158 12.43 -29.87 3.22
N ASN A 159 11.39 -29.20 2.72
CA ASN A 159 11.24 -28.92 1.30
C ASN A 159 11.99 -27.63 0.95
N LEU A 160 11.91 -26.62 1.83
CA LEU A 160 12.58 -25.34 1.67
C LEU A 160 14.10 -25.47 1.68
N ASN A 161 14.68 -26.25 2.60
CA ASN A 161 16.13 -26.46 2.64
C ASN A 161 16.64 -27.15 1.36
N LYS A 162 15.90 -28.11 0.81
CA LYS A 162 16.23 -28.77 -0.47
C LYS A 162 16.15 -27.81 -1.65
N MET A 163 15.13 -26.95 -1.70
CA MET A 163 14.99 -25.97 -2.77
C MET A 163 16.08 -24.89 -2.72
N LEU A 164 16.53 -24.52 -1.52
CA LEU A 164 17.66 -23.63 -1.32
C LEU A 164 19.01 -24.35 -1.42
N ASP A 165 19.00 -25.67 -1.62
CA ASP A 165 20.17 -26.55 -1.64
C ASP A 165 21.11 -26.26 -0.46
N LEU A 166 20.51 -26.17 0.73
CA LEU A 166 21.14 -26.00 2.03
C LEU A 166 20.96 -27.28 2.85
N SER A 167 21.96 -27.60 3.68
CA SER A 167 21.74 -28.59 4.73
C SER A 167 20.68 -28.09 5.72
N MET A 168 20.08 -28.99 6.51
CA MET A 168 19.12 -28.60 7.54
C MET A 168 19.76 -27.65 8.57
N GLU A 169 21.01 -27.90 8.95
CA GLU A 169 21.79 -27.02 9.84
C GLU A 169 22.01 -25.63 9.23
N GLN A 170 22.42 -25.57 7.95
CA GLN A 170 22.60 -24.29 7.24
C GLN A 170 21.30 -23.51 7.07
N PHE A 171 20.17 -24.21 6.88
CA PHE A 171 18.88 -23.54 6.80
C PHE A 171 18.47 -22.96 8.16
N ASP A 172 18.64 -23.71 9.24
CA ASP A 172 18.36 -23.21 10.59
C ASP A 172 19.29 -22.03 10.96
N ASP A 173 20.56 -22.11 10.60
CA ASP A 173 21.52 -21.02 10.79
C ASP A 173 21.18 -19.79 9.95
N PHE A 174 20.68 -19.98 8.72
CA PHE A 174 20.18 -18.87 7.91
C PHE A 174 18.99 -18.19 8.59
N VAL A 175 17.98 -18.95 9.05
CA VAL A 175 16.80 -18.41 9.75
C VAL A 175 17.18 -17.71 11.05
N LYS A 176 18.21 -18.18 11.75
CA LYS A 176 18.78 -17.55 12.96
C LYS A 176 19.73 -16.39 12.68
N GLU A 177 19.88 -15.99 11.42
CA GLU A 177 20.75 -14.87 11.01
C GLU A 177 22.27 -15.12 11.23
N ASN A 178 22.67 -16.38 11.33
CA ASN A 178 24.06 -16.79 11.54
C ASN A 178 24.83 -16.97 10.21
N ILE A 179 24.13 -17.07 9.08
CA ILE A 179 24.73 -17.24 7.76
C ILE A 179 24.39 -16.05 6.87
N SER A 180 25.42 -15.48 6.27
CA SER A 180 25.29 -14.42 5.28
C SER A 180 24.82 -14.94 3.92
N VAL A 181 24.05 -14.12 3.22
CA VAL A 181 23.58 -14.43 1.88
C VAL A 181 24.67 -14.22 0.84
N THR A 182 25.20 -15.33 0.34
CA THR A 182 26.11 -15.35 -0.81
C THR A 182 25.35 -15.20 -2.13
N VAL A 183 26.05 -14.88 -3.23
CA VAL A 183 25.45 -14.80 -4.58
C VAL A 183 24.74 -16.10 -4.96
N THR A 184 25.31 -17.25 -4.59
CA THR A 184 24.71 -18.56 -4.87
C THR A 184 23.40 -18.74 -4.13
N LEU A 185 23.34 -18.37 -2.84
CA LEU A 185 22.12 -18.43 -2.05
C LEU A 185 21.08 -17.40 -2.55
N ALA A 186 21.50 -16.19 -2.91
CA ALA A 186 20.62 -15.16 -3.45
C ALA A 186 19.92 -15.59 -4.75
N LYS A 187 20.61 -16.27 -5.68
CA LYS A 187 20.00 -16.83 -6.89
C LYS A 187 18.98 -17.93 -6.60
N ARG A 188 19.20 -18.72 -5.55
CA ARG A 188 18.25 -19.76 -5.12
C ARG A 188 17.03 -19.16 -4.43
N LEU A 189 17.23 -18.11 -3.63
CA LEU A 189 16.15 -17.32 -3.06
C LEU A 189 15.32 -16.66 -4.16
N GLU A 190 15.95 -16.14 -5.21
CA GLU A 190 15.26 -15.61 -6.39
C GLU A 190 14.40 -16.66 -7.08
N ALA A 191 14.95 -17.85 -7.34
CA ALA A 191 14.18 -18.94 -7.92
C ALA A 191 12.98 -19.37 -7.05
N LEU A 192 13.13 -19.33 -5.72
CA LEU A 192 12.09 -19.74 -4.77
C LEU A 192 11.01 -18.68 -4.55
N THR A 193 11.40 -17.40 -4.49
CA THR A 193 10.52 -16.30 -4.05
C THR A 193 10.09 -15.37 -5.18
N GLY A 194 10.77 -15.42 -6.32
CA GLY A 194 10.63 -14.45 -7.42
C GLY A 194 11.29 -13.09 -7.12
N MET A 195 11.88 -12.88 -5.94
CA MET A 195 12.58 -11.63 -5.62
C MET A 195 13.96 -11.59 -6.29
N PRO A 196 14.33 -10.49 -6.97
CA PRO A 196 15.60 -10.40 -7.68
C PRO A 196 16.81 -10.72 -6.81
N CYS A 197 17.81 -11.42 -7.36
CA CYS A 197 19.06 -11.73 -6.65
C CYS A 197 19.71 -10.49 -6.01
N ASP A 198 19.71 -9.35 -6.72
CA ASP A 198 20.26 -8.09 -6.24
C ASP A 198 19.57 -7.56 -4.97
N PHE A 199 18.29 -7.87 -4.77
CA PHE A 199 17.59 -7.47 -3.55
C PHE A 199 18.24 -8.11 -2.32
N TRP A 200 18.47 -9.42 -2.37
CA TRP A 200 19.05 -10.18 -1.26
C TRP A 200 20.49 -9.75 -0.96
N LEU A 201 21.29 -9.50 -2.00
CA LEU A 201 22.66 -9.01 -1.86
C LEU A 201 22.70 -7.59 -1.29
N ARG A 202 21.79 -6.70 -1.71
CA ARG A 202 21.67 -5.36 -1.12
C ARG A 202 21.25 -5.41 0.34
N ALA A 203 20.32 -6.29 0.69
CA ALA A 203 19.90 -6.48 2.07
C ALA A 203 21.07 -6.98 2.94
N GLN A 204 21.85 -7.95 2.45
CA GLN A 204 23.04 -8.43 3.15
C GLN A 204 24.09 -7.33 3.31
N ASN A 205 24.41 -6.60 2.24
CA ASN A 205 25.42 -5.53 2.29
C ASN A 205 25.00 -4.42 3.27
N LYS A 206 23.72 -4.06 3.29
CA LYS A 206 23.18 -3.13 4.29
C LYS A 206 23.40 -3.66 5.70
N PHE A 207 22.94 -4.87 5.99
CA PHE A 207 23.12 -5.52 7.28
C PHE A 207 24.59 -5.56 7.74
N ASP A 208 25.49 -6.00 6.86
CA ASP A 208 26.93 -6.08 7.15
C ASP A 208 27.54 -4.70 7.45
N ASN A 209 27.08 -3.64 6.77
CA ASN A 209 27.55 -2.28 7.01
C ASN A 209 26.97 -1.65 8.29
N SER A 210 25.83 -2.13 8.79
CA SER A 210 25.31 -1.69 10.10
C SER A 210 26.06 -2.28 11.28
N ARG A 211 26.80 -3.38 11.08
CA ARG A 211 27.56 -4.09 12.11
C ARG A 211 29.06 -3.77 12.09
N LYS A 212 29.50 -2.84 11.24
CA LYS A 212 30.88 -2.34 11.17
C LYS A 212 31.03 -1.06 11.97
#